data_AF-A0A161IJI8-F1
#
_entry.id   AF-A0A161IJI8-F1
#
_cell.length_a   1.000
_cell.length_b   1.000
_cell.length_c   1.000
_cell.angle_alpha   90.00
_cell.angle_beta   90.00
_cell.angle_gamma   90.00
#
_symmetry.space_group_name_H-M   'P 1'
#
loop_
_entity.id
_entity.type
_entity.pdbx_description
1 polymer ?
#
loop_
_entity_poly.entity_id
_entity_poly.type
_entity_poly.pdbx_seq_one_letter_code
_entity_poly.pdbx_strand_id
1 'polypeptide(L)' 'MDVDLSILLQEIKVCRQEMYDLKPSSNDFSDTDLVKQSQKLDKLIYLYQKIIMENPSVK' A
#
# COMPACT_ATOMS: atom_id res chain seq x y z
N MET A 1 -4.70 -10.25 15.23
CA MET A 1 -5.64 -9.85 14.15
C MET A 1 -5.79 -8.34 14.05
N ASP A 2 -6.33 -7.62 15.06
CA ASP A 2 -6.43 -6.14 14.96
C ASP A 2 -5.07 -5.44 14.87
N VAL A 3 -4.07 -5.94 15.60
CA VAL A 3 -2.70 -5.40 15.56
C VAL A 3 -2.09 -5.60 14.16
N ASP A 4 -2.27 -6.77 13.55
CA ASP A 4 -1.73 -7.07 12.22
C ASP A 4 -2.37 -6.20 11.13
N LEU A 5 -3.68 -5.96 11.22
CA LEU A 5 -4.39 -5.07 10.31
C LEU A 5 -3.95 -3.60 10.50
N SER A 6 -3.72 -3.19 11.75
CA SER A 6 -3.22 -1.84 12.06
C SER A 6 -1.81 -1.60 11.51
N ILE A 7 -0.94 -2.61 11.58
CA ILE A 7 0.41 -2.57 10.99
C ILE A 7 0.30 -2.48 9.47
N LEU A 8 -0.54 -3.31 8.86
CA LEU A 8 -0.75 -3.29 7.41
C LEU A 8 -1.27 -1.94 6.91
N LEU A 9 -2.20 -1.31 7.65
CA LEU A 9 -2.68 0.04 7.35
C LEU A 9 -1.59 1.09 7.47
N GLN A 10 -0.71 0.96 8.47
CA GLN A 10 0.42 1.86 8.64
C GLN A 10 1.42 1.70 7.50
N GLU A 11 1.71 0.48 7.07
CA GLU A 11 2.57 0.21 5.91
C GLU A 11 2.00 0.78 4.61
N ILE A 12 0.69 0.68 4.39
CA ILE A 12 0.01 1.31 3.24
C ILE A 12 0.20 2.83 3.27
N LYS A 13 0.08 3.47 4.43
CA LYS A 13 0.29 4.92 4.58
C LYS A 13 1.72 5.32 4.27
N VAL A 14 2.69 4.59 4.81
CA VAL A 14 4.12 4.83 4.56
C VAL A 14 4.43 4.66 3.07
N CYS A 15 3.96 3.59 2.45
CA CYS A 15 4.16 3.32 1.03
C CYS A 15 3.59 4.45 0.13
N ARG A 16 2.42 5.01 0.49
CA ARG A 16 1.87 6.17 -0.22
C ARG A 16 2.72 7.42 -0.04
N GLN A 17 3.21 7.67 1.17
CA GLN A 17 4.07 8.81 1.44
C GLN A 17 5.37 8.70 0.64
N GLU A 18 6.00 7.52 0.59
CA GLU A 18 7.19 7.25 -0.23
C GLU A 18 6.93 7.55 -1.72
N MET A 19 5.76 7.20 -2.26
CA MET A 19 5.40 7.54 -3.64
C MET A 19 5.25 9.05 -3.89
N TYR A 20 4.74 9.80 -2.91
CA TYR A 20 4.66 11.26 -3.01
C TYR A 20 6.04 11.93 -2.86
N ASP A 21 6.89 11.38 -1.98
CA ASP A 21 8.24 11.88 -1.73
C ASP A 21 9.18 11.63 -2.90
N LEU A 22 8.95 10.55 -3.67
CA LEU A 22 9.61 10.31 -4.96
C LEU A 22 9.33 11.41 -5.99
N LYS A 23 8.38 12.31 -5.70
CA LYS A 23 8.10 13.58 -6.39
C LYS A 23 8.37 13.47 -7.89
N PRO A 24 7.47 12.81 -8.66
CA PRO A 24 7.65 12.61 -10.09
C PRO A 24 7.84 13.98 -10.75
N SER A 25 9.10 14.37 -10.93
CA SER A 25 9.49 15.68 -11.49
C SER A 25 9.24 15.70 -13.00
N SER A 26 9.06 14.52 -13.58
CA SER A 26 8.51 14.28 -14.90
C SER A 26 7.16 13.58 -14.72
N ASN A 27 6.21 13.85 -15.61
CA ASN A 27 4.97 13.08 -15.75
C ASN A 27 5.23 11.63 -16.24
N ASP A 28 6.46 11.14 -16.09
CA ASP A 28 6.90 9.79 -16.41
C ASP A 28 6.57 8.86 -15.25
N PHE A 29 5.46 8.15 -15.42
CA PHE A 29 5.12 6.97 -14.63
C PHE A 29 5.98 5.75 -14.97
N SER A 30 7.08 5.96 -15.72
CA SER A 30 8.05 4.95 -16.15
C SER A 30 9.21 4.79 -15.16
N ASP A 31 9.27 5.62 -14.12
CA ASP A 31 10.29 5.48 -13.08
C ASP A 31 10.15 4.11 -12.42
N THR A 32 11.20 3.30 -12.55
CA THR A 32 11.23 1.93 -12.09
C THR A 32 10.97 1.84 -10.58
N ASP A 33 11.38 2.84 -9.81
CA ASP A 33 11.16 2.86 -8.37
C ASP A 33 9.73 3.26 -8.02
N LEU A 34 9.11 4.17 -8.77
CA LEU A 34 7.68 4.47 -8.65
C LEU A 34 6.81 3.26 -9.01
N VAL A 35 7.15 2.53 -10.07
CA VAL A 35 6.45 1.30 -10.49
C VAL A 35 6.55 0.22 -9.42
N LYS A 36 7.74 -0.02 -8.86
CA LYS A 36 7.92 -0.97 -7.75
C LYS A 36 7.10 -0.58 -6.52
N GLN A 37 7.07 0.71 -6.18
CA GLN A 37 6.29 1.20 -5.05
C GLN A 37 4.78 1.06 -5.30
N SER A 38 4.31 1.33 -6.52
CA SER A 38 2.93 1.08 -6.91
C SER A 38 2.55 -0.40 -6.76
N GLN A 39 3.39 -1.32 -7.26
CA GLN A 39 3.15 -2.76 -7.14
C GLN A 39 3.14 -3.24 -5.68
N LYS A 40 4.03 -2.67 -4.86
CA LYS A 40 4.06 -2.95 -3.41
C LYS A 40 2.78 -2.47 -2.73
N LEU A 41 2.31 -1.28 -3.07
CA LEU A 41 1.06 -0.73 -2.56
C LEU A 41 -0.14 -1.61 -2.94
N ASP A 42 -0.24 -2.05 -4.19
CA ASP A 42 -1.31 -2.93 -4.66
C ASP A 42 -1.33 -4.25 -3.89
N LYS A 43 -0.16 -4.85 -3.63
CA LYS A 43 -0.05 -6.07 -2.83
C LYS A 43 -0.54 -5.87 -1.40
N LEU A 44 -0.19 -4.75 -0.76
CA LEU A 44 -0.63 -4.45 0.61
C LEU A 44 -2.14 -4.22 0.67
N ILE A 45 -2.72 -3.52 -0.31
CA ILE A 45 -4.17 -3.31 -0.42
C ILE A 45 -4.89 -4.65 -0.62
N TYR A 46 -4.37 -5.52 -1.49
CA TYR A 46 -4.93 -6.84 -1.71
C TYR A 46 -4.94 -7.67 -0.42
N LEU A 47 -3.83 -7.69 0.33
CA LEU A 47 -3.75 -8.40 1.61
C LEU A 47 -4.75 -7.85 2.63
N TYR A 48 -4.91 -6.53 2.69
CA TYR A 48 -5.87 -5.87 3.58
C TYR A 48 -7.30 -6.29 3.25
N GLN A 49 -7.67 -6.22 1.97
CA GLN A 49 -8.99 -6.62 1.49
C GLN A 49 -9.25 -8.11 1.74
N LYS A 50 -8.26 -8.96 1.49
CA LYS A 50 -8.35 -10.40 1.74
C LYS A 50 -8.62 -10.69 3.22
N ILE A 51 -7.89 -10.06 4.13
CA ILE A 51 -8.08 -10.25 5.58
C ILE A 51 -9.49 -9.82 6.03
N ILE A 52 -10.00 -8.71 5.51
CA ILE A 52 -11.36 -8.23 5.80
C ILE A 52 -12.43 -9.15 5.22
N MET A 53 -12.22 -9.66 4.00
CA MET A 53 -13.16 -10.59 3.36
C MET A 53 -13.20 -11.95 4.07
N GLU A 54 -12.06 -12.43 4.54
CA GLU A 54 -11.95 -13.69 5.28
C GLU A 54 -12.41 -13.54 6.74
N ASN A 55 -12.37 -12.33 7.31
CA ASN A 55 -12.80 -12.02 8.67
C ASN A 55 -13.79 -10.83 8.70
N PRO A 56 -15.06 -11.05 8.32
CA PRO A 56 -16.06 -9.98 8.26
C PRO A 56 -16.42 -9.36 9.62
N SER A 57 -15.98 -9.97 10.72
CA SER A 57 -16.12 -9.47 12.10
C SER A 57 -15.19 -8.30 12.44
N VAL A 58 -14.22 -7.97 11.57
CA VAL A 58 -13.21 -6.92 11.76
C VAL A 58 -13.72 -5.55 11.24
N LYS A 59 -15.04 -5.41 11.07
CA LYS A 59 -15.68 -4.26 10.45
C LYS A 59 -16.27 -3.29 11.46
#